data_AF-A0A1L8XNP0-F1
#
_entry.id   AF-A0A1L8XNP0-F1
#
_cell.length_a   1.000
_cell.length_b   1.000
_cell.length_c   1.000
_cell.angle_alpha   90.00
_cell.angle_beta   90.00
_cell.angle_gamma   90.00
#
_symmetry.space_group_name_H-M   'P 1'
#
loop_
_entity.id
_entity.type
_entity.pdbx_description
1 polymer ?
#
loop_
_entity_poly.entity_id
_entity_poly.type
_entity_poly.pdbx_seq_one_letter_code
_entity_poly.pdbx_strand_id
1 'polypeptide(L)'
;MKTVTAKEIEDYLTNRLGGISVIDIHIEFPNDLQAFHIEGENDYYLLQDAQKMYHLLDGKREEKLVGEDPEKFLAHVIQLITNEDTTVTY
;
A
#
# COMPACT_ATOMS: atom_id res chain seq x y z
N MET A 1 2.07 -2.60 19.43
CA MET A 1 1.71 -2.52 18.01
C MET A 1 3.01 -2.55 17.23
N LYS A 2 3.26 -3.60 16.45
CA LYS A 2 4.45 -3.68 15.60
C LYS A 2 4.24 -2.72 14.42
N THR A 3 5.09 -1.72 14.29
CA THR A 3 5.13 -0.86 13.11
C THR A 3 5.67 -1.73 11.98
N VAL A 4 4.85 -2.01 10.97
CA VAL A 4 5.32 -2.71 9.78
C VAL A 4 6.21 -1.73 9.02
N THR A 5 7.44 -2.14 8.79
CA THR A 5 8.45 -1.29 8.14
C THR A 5 8.33 -1.38 6.62
N ALA A 6 8.83 -0.35 5.92
CA ALA A 6 9.01 -0.32 4.46
C ALA A 6 9.43 -1.67 3.87
N LYS A 7 10.45 -2.26 4.51
CA LYS A 7 11.06 -3.52 4.09
C LYS A 7 10.14 -4.72 4.26
N GLU A 8 9.31 -4.74 5.30
CA GLU A 8 8.32 -5.81 5.48
C GLU A 8 7.18 -5.71 4.46
N ILE A 9 6.78 -4.49 4.08
CA ILE A 9 5.81 -4.25 3.01
C ILE A 9 6.38 -4.70 1.67
N GLU A 10 7.60 -4.27 1.35
CA GLU A 10 8.33 -4.68 0.15
C GLU A 10 8.46 -6.20 0.08
N ASP A 11 8.98 -6.85 1.13
CA ASP A 11 9.17 -8.30 1.17
C ASP A 11 7.83 -9.04 1.06
N TYR A 12 6.78 -8.57 1.73
CA TYR A 12 5.45 -9.18 1.66
C TYR A 12 4.83 -9.09 0.26
N LEU A 13 4.93 -7.91 -0.35
CA LEU A 13 4.37 -7.66 -1.67
C LEU A 13 5.20 -8.41 -2.74
N THR A 14 6.53 -8.28 -2.75
CA THR A 14 7.40 -8.95 -3.74
C THR A 14 7.39 -10.48 -3.64
N ASN A 15 7.17 -11.06 -2.46
CA ASN A 15 6.98 -12.52 -2.31
C ASN A 15 5.67 -13.02 -2.92
N ARG A 16 4.66 -12.14 -3.07
CA ARG A 16 3.30 -12.51 -3.49
C ARG A 16 2.97 -12.05 -4.91
N LEU A 17 3.51 -10.91 -5.30
CA LEU A 17 3.37 -10.26 -6.59
C LEU A 17 4.74 -10.26 -7.25
N GLY A 18 4.88 -11.05 -8.32
CA GLY A 18 6.12 -11.08 -9.08
C GLY A 18 6.24 -9.81 -9.94
N GLY A 19 7.39 -9.13 -9.89
CA GLY A 19 7.69 -8.02 -10.80
C GLY A 19 7.24 -6.63 -10.32
N ILE A 20 6.91 -6.48 -9.04
CA ILE A 20 6.64 -5.16 -8.45
C ILE A 20 7.88 -4.62 -7.71
N SER A 21 7.97 -3.31 -7.63
CA SER A 21 8.99 -2.57 -6.87
C SER A 21 8.29 -1.68 -5.85
N VAL A 22 8.84 -1.58 -4.65
CA VAL A 22 8.32 -0.67 -3.62
C VAL A 22 9.37 0.40 -3.37
N ILE A 23 9.00 1.66 -3.58
CA ILE A 23 9.86 2.83 -3.42
C ILE A 23 9.36 3.63 -2.22
N ASP A 24 10.27 3.96 -1.30
CA ASP A 24 9.97 4.92 -0.24
C ASP A 24 9.91 6.34 -0.83
N ILE A 25 8.72 6.95 -0.75
CA ILE A 25 8.42 8.31 -1.21
C ILE A 25 8.07 9.23 -0.03
N HIS A 26 8.57 8.91 1.17
CA HIS A 26 8.35 9.71 2.37
C HIS A 26 8.77 11.18 2.17
N ILE A 27 9.77 11.43 1.34
CA ILE A 27 10.23 12.78 1.00
C ILE A 27 9.12 13.64 0.37
N GLU A 28 8.18 13.05 -0.37
CA GLU A 28 7.05 13.75 -0.99
C GLU A 28 5.90 14.01 0.00
N PHE A 29 5.80 13.21 1.05
CA PHE A 29 4.75 13.25 2.07
C PHE A 29 5.34 13.37 3.48
N PRO A 30 5.98 14.51 3.82
CA PRO A 30 6.66 14.68 5.11
C PRO A 30 5.70 14.76 6.31
N ASN A 31 4.39 14.84 6.07
CA ASN A 31 3.37 14.85 7.12
C ASN A 31 2.84 13.44 7.45
N ASP A 32 3.05 12.48 6.56
CA ASP A 32 2.68 11.09 6.75
C ASP A 32 3.78 10.35 7.53
N LEU A 33 3.41 9.37 8.33
CA LEU A 33 4.37 8.55 9.08
C LEU A 33 5.19 7.65 8.15
N GLN A 34 4.57 7.17 7.07
CA GLN A 34 5.21 6.39 6.03
C GLN A 34 4.53 6.66 4.69
N ALA A 35 5.29 6.70 3.60
CA ALA A 35 4.74 6.82 2.26
C ALA A 35 5.55 5.97 1.28
N PHE A 36 4.87 5.08 0.57
CA PHE A 36 5.46 4.16 -0.38
C PHE A 36 4.75 4.24 -1.72
N HIS A 37 5.51 4.09 -2.78
CA HIS A 37 5.02 3.91 -4.12
C HIS A 37 5.29 2.47 -4.54
N ILE A 38 4.24 1.77 -4.93
CA ILE A 38 4.31 0.38 -5.41
C ILE A 38 4.20 0.46 -6.93
N GLU A 39 5.31 0.28 -7.62
CA GLU A 39 5.36 0.17 -9.08
C GLU A 39 5.18 -1.29 -9.47
N GLY A 40 4.21 -1.59 -10.32
CA GLY A 40 3.93 -2.96 -10.76
C GLY A 40 3.41 -2.99 -12.18
N GLU A 41 2.44 -3.87 -12.45
CA GLU A 41 1.64 -3.78 -13.68
C GLU A 41 0.74 -2.54 -13.66
N ASN A 42 0.28 -2.18 -12.45
CA ASN A 42 -0.40 -0.93 -12.14
C ASN A 42 0.34 -0.23 -11.01
N ASP A 43 0.39 1.10 -11.06
CA ASP A 43 0.97 1.94 -10.03
C ASP A 43 0.03 2.07 -8.83
N TYR A 44 0.56 1.94 -7.62
CA TYR A 44 -0.17 2.21 -6.38
C TYR A 44 0.66 3.05 -5.41
N TYR A 45 0.00 3.68 -4.46
CA TYR A 45 0.60 4.45 -3.38
C TYR A 45 0.07 3.96 -2.06
N LEU A 46 0.96 3.65 -1.12
CA LEU A 46 0.63 3.22 0.23
C LEU A 46 1.12 4.29 1.20
N LEU A 47 0.19 5.02 1.79
CA LEU A 47 0.46 6.06 2.78
C LEU A 47 0.04 5.59 4.16
N GLN A 48 0.75 6.04 5.20
CA GLN A 48 0.36 5.86 6.58
C GLN A 48 0.25 7.23 7.25
N ASP A 49 -0.97 7.62 7.59
CA ASP A 49 -1.24 8.91 8.22
C ASP A 49 -0.75 8.93 9.69
N ALA A 50 -0.65 10.13 10.28
CA ALA A 50 -0.30 10.34 11.70
C ALA A 50 -1.21 9.55 12.68
N GLN A 51 -2.43 9.23 12.27
CA GLN A 51 -3.38 8.39 13.02
C GLN A 51 -3.07 6.88 12.94
N LYS A 52 -1.98 6.49 12.28
CA LYS A 52 -1.59 5.09 12.00
C LYS A 52 -2.58 4.34 11.10
N MET A 53 -3.41 5.06 10.36
CA MET A 53 -4.25 4.49 9.32
C MET A 53 -3.44 4.36 8.04
N TYR A 54 -3.55 3.21 7.39
CA TYR A 54 -2.97 2.93 6.08
C TYR A 54 -3.98 3.27 5.00
N HIS A 55 -3.54 4.00 3.99
CA HIS A 55 -4.32 4.42 2.84
C HIS A 55 -3.64 3.87 1.59
N LEU A 56 -4.38 3.10 0.79
CA LEU A 56 -3.96 2.68 -0.54
C LEU A 56 -4.61 3.60 -1.55
N LEU A 57 -3.80 4.25 -2.37
CA LEU A 57 -4.25 4.96 -3.55
C LEU A 57 -3.79 4.23 -4.80
N ASP A 58 -4.56 4.36 -5.87
CA ASP A 58 -4.19 3.93 -7.21
C ASP A 58 -3.21 4.93 -7.87
N GLY A 59 -2.63 4.61 -9.03
CA GLY A 59 -1.78 5.48 -9.84
C GLY A 59 -2.39 6.86 -10.15
N LYS A 60 -3.72 6.96 -10.13
CA LYS A 60 -4.46 8.23 -10.22
C LYS A 60 -4.57 9.02 -8.91
N ARG A 61 -3.95 8.54 -7.83
CA ARG A 61 -4.08 9.05 -6.45
C ARG A 61 -5.52 9.03 -5.94
N GLU A 62 -6.32 8.08 -6.40
CA GLU A 62 -7.66 7.83 -5.87
C GLU A 62 -7.59 6.81 -4.74
N GLU A 63 -8.15 7.13 -3.57
CA GLU A 63 -8.21 6.22 -2.42
C GLU A 63 -9.06 5.00 -2.77
N LYS A 64 -8.45 3.82 -2.68
CA LYS A 64 -9.11 2.52 -2.93
C LYS A 64 -9.39 1.76 -1.64
N LEU A 65 -8.52 1.91 -0.64
CA LEU A 65 -8.59 1.16 0.59
C LEU A 65 -8.05 1.99 1.76
N VAL A 66 -8.71 1.90 2.89
CA VAL A 66 -8.23 2.44 4.17
C VAL A 66 -8.33 1.35 5.24
N GLY A 67 -7.32 1.25 6.10
CA GLY A 67 -7.33 0.27 7.19
C GLY A 67 -6.32 0.58 8.28
N GLU A 68 -6.65 0.24 9.53
CA GLU A 68 -5.74 0.38 10.68
C GLU A 68 -4.83 -0.86 10.88
N ASP A 69 -5.30 -2.04 10.46
CA ASP A 69 -4.61 -3.31 10.61
C ASP A 69 -3.65 -3.55 9.43
N PRO A 70 -2.32 -3.51 9.63
CA PRO A 70 -1.37 -3.65 8.52
C PRO A 70 -1.44 -5.01 7.85
N GLU A 71 -1.61 -6.11 8.59
CA GLU A 71 -1.65 -7.46 8.03
C GLU A 71 -2.88 -7.68 7.13
N LYS A 72 -4.06 -7.24 7.61
CA LYS A 72 -5.30 -7.31 6.82
C LYS A 72 -5.26 -6.35 5.64
N PHE A 73 -4.74 -5.14 5.86
CA PHE A 73 -4.60 -4.13 4.83
C PHE A 73 -3.71 -4.66 3.71
N LEU A 74 -2.50 -5.15 4.00
CA LEU A 74 -1.60 -5.71 2.99
C LEU A 74 -2.22 -6.91 2.26
N ALA A 75 -2.94 -7.78 2.96
CA ALA A 75 -3.66 -8.88 2.31
C ALA A 75 -4.72 -8.35 1.31
N HIS A 76 -5.48 -7.32 1.68
CA HIS A 76 -6.44 -6.66 0.79
C HIS A 76 -5.76 -5.92 -0.37
N VAL A 77 -4.62 -5.27 -0.13
CA VAL A 77 -3.80 -4.62 -1.17
C VAL A 77 -3.39 -5.66 -2.20
N ILE A 78 -2.87 -6.81 -1.78
CA ILE A 78 -2.54 -7.89 -2.73
C ILE A 78 -3.79 -8.34 -3.47
N GLN A 79 -4.93 -8.53 -2.79
CA GLN A 79 -6.16 -8.93 -3.48
C GLN A 79 -6.58 -7.91 -4.54
N LEU A 80 -6.43 -6.61 -4.27
CA LEU A 80 -6.72 -5.54 -5.23
C LEU A 80 -5.73 -5.51 -6.40
N ILE A 81 -4.43 -5.69 -6.14
CA ILE A 81 -3.41 -5.67 -7.19
C ILE A 81 -3.49 -6.94 -8.06
N THR A 82 -3.82 -8.10 -7.46
CA THR A 82 -3.94 -9.39 -8.16
C THR A 82 -5.28 -9.61 -8.86
N ASN A 83 -6.37 -9.06 -8.32
CA ASN A 83 -7.66 -9.07 -8.98
C ASN A 83 -7.91 -7.68 -9.57
N GLU A 84 -7.53 -7.48 -10.83
CA GLU A 84 -7.85 -6.28 -11.62
C GLU A 84 -9.37 -6.00 -11.80
N ASP A 85 -10.27 -6.71 -11.11
CA ASP A 85 -11.71 -6.58 -11.31
C ASP A 85 -12.52 -6.86 -10.02
N THR A 86 -12.28 -6.10 -8.96
CA THR A 86 -13.26 -6.01 -7.87
C THR A 86 -13.27 -4.61 -7.26
N THR A 87 -14.15 -3.77 -7.78
CA THR A 87 -14.75 -2.69 -6.99
C THR A 87 -15.44 -3.32 -5.78
N VAL A 88 -14.75 -3.36 -4.63
CA VAL A 88 -15.42 -3.67 -3.36
C VAL A 88 -16.13 -2.40 -2.90
N THR A 89 -17.36 -2.22 -3.37
CA THR A 89 -18.32 -1.29 -2.77
C THR A 89 -18.66 -1.79 -1.37
N TYR A 90 -18.30 -1.00 -0.36
CA TYR A 90 -18.83 -1.11 1.00
C TYR A 90 -20.12 -0.30 1.13
#